data_AF-A0A3B9ZXQ3-F1
#
_entry.id   AF-A0A3B9ZXQ3-F1
#
_cell.length_a   1.000
_cell.length_b   1.000
_cell.length_c   1.000
_cell.angle_alpha   90.00
_cell.angle_beta   90.00
_cell.angle_gamma   90.00
#
_symmetry.space_group_name_H-M   'P 1'
#
loop_
_entity.id
_entity.type
_entity.pdbx_description
1 polymer ?
#
loop_
_entity_poly.entity_id
_entity_poly.type
_entity_poly.pdbx_seq_one_letter_code
_entity_poly.pdbx_strand_id
1 'polypeptide(L)' 'MLHLSRLCPGGGEPALKKVPELSKKVFLSDWEMRRLFKPGARTVTVPADAIISPLSLDWLEYNIVKIVRE' A
#
# COMPACT_ATOMS: atom_id res chain seq x y z
N MET A 1 23.38 -38.43 25.39
CA MET A 1 23.74 -37.38 24.42
C MET A 1 22.82 -37.53 23.21
N LEU A 2 21.82 -36.67 23.09
CA LEU A 2 20.81 -36.74 22.03
C LEU A 2 21.39 -36.19 20.73
N HIS A 3 21.52 -37.04 19.73
CA HIS A 3 21.93 -36.68 18.37
C HIS A 3 20.75 -35.96 17.68
N LEU A 4 20.93 -34.67 17.40
CA LEU A 4 20.01 -33.86 16.59
C LEU A 4 20.20 -34.24 15.11
N SER A 5 19.43 -35.21 14.64
CA SER A 5 19.27 -35.47 13.21
C SER A 5 18.64 -34.24 12.57
N ARG A 6 19.36 -33.58 11.66
CA ARG A 6 18.77 -32.54 10.81
C ARG A 6 17.82 -33.23 9.84
N LEU A 7 16.53 -33.27 10.18
CA LEU A 7 15.48 -33.53 9.21
C LEU A 7 15.58 -32.46 8.13
N CYS A 8 15.67 -32.94 6.89
CA CYS A 8 15.62 -32.27 5.59
C CYS A 8 15.62 -30.74 5.57
N PRO A 9 16.47 -30.07 4.77
CA PRO A 9 16.23 -28.68 4.42
C PRO A 9 14.84 -28.62 3.78
N GLY A 10 13.88 -28.04 4.50
CA GLY A 10 12.53 -27.87 4.02
C GLY A 10 12.59 -27.13 2.70
N GLY A 11 12.30 -27.85 1.62
CA GLY A 11 12.13 -27.26 0.31
C GLY A 11 11.01 -26.24 0.44
N GLY A 12 11.38 -24.96 0.40
CA GLY A 12 10.40 -23.91 0.20
C GLY A 12 9.71 -24.19 -1.12
N GLU A 13 8.49 -24.73 -1.06
CA GLU A 13 7.60 -24.73 -2.22
C GLU A 13 7.56 -23.29 -2.74
N PRO A 14 7.98 -23.02 -3.99
CA PRO A 14 7.72 -21.72 -4.56
C PRO A 14 6.21 -21.58 -4.60
N ALA A 15 5.68 -20.54 -3.95
CA ALA A 15 4.25 -20.25 -3.93
C ALA A 15 3.75 -20.03 -5.37
N LEU A 16 3.35 -21.13 -6.01
CA LEU A 16 2.98 -21.19 -7.41
C LEU A 16 1.49 -20.87 -7.53
N LYS A 17 1.13 -19.62 -7.19
CA LYS A 17 -0.14 -19.03 -7.59
C LYS A 17 0.13 -17.58 -7.97
N LYS A 18 0.42 -17.38 -9.26
CA LYS A 18 0.29 -16.08 -9.90
C LYS A 18 -1.22 -15.76 -9.87
N VAL A 19 -1.63 -15.08 -8.81
CA VAL A 19 -3.01 -14.61 -8.64
C VAL A 19 -3.32 -13.71 -9.84
N PRO A 20 -4.44 -13.93 -10.56
CA PRO A 20 -4.81 -13.08 -11.68
C PRO A 20 -4.95 -11.66 -11.13
N GLU A 21 -4.05 -10.78 -11.57
CA GLU A 21 -4.09 -9.33 -11.41
C GLU A 21 -4.64 -8.86 -10.05
N LEU A 22 -3.89 -9.12 -8.97
CA LEU A 22 -4.04 -8.27 -7.80
C LEU A 22 -3.71 -6.86 -8.27
N SER A 23 -4.73 -6.04 -8.53
CA SER A 23 -4.61 -4.60 -8.73
C SER A 23 -3.61 -4.12 -7.70
N LYS A 24 -2.42 -3.73 -8.17
CA LYS A 24 -1.29 -3.46 -7.29
C LYS A 24 -1.77 -2.36 -6.36
N LYS A 25 -1.99 -2.69 -5.08
CA LYS A 25 -2.42 -1.70 -4.10
C LYS A 25 -1.34 -0.64 -4.03
N VAL A 26 -1.63 0.54 -4.54
CA VAL A 26 -0.68 1.65 -4.59
C VAL A 26 -0.67 2.26 -3.20
N PHE A 27 0.44 2.13 -2.49
CA PHE A 27 0.59 2.80 -1.21
C PHE A 27 1.02 4.25 -1.45
N LEU A 28 0.15 5.20 -1.11
CA LEU A 28 0.42 6.62 -1.20
C LEU A 28 0.94 7.13 0.14
N SER A 29 2.25 7.38 0.17
CA SER A 29 2.93 8.02 1.30
C SER A 29 2.60 9.52 1.37
N ASP A 30 2.88 10.13 2.52
CA ASP A 30 2.66 11.57 2.73
C ASP A 30 3.39 12.44 1.70
N TRP A 31 4.59 12.01 1.31
CA TRP A 31 5.38 12.70 0.30
C TRP A 31 4.70 12.67 -1.08
N GLU A 32 4.14 11.54 -1.48
CA GLU A 32 3.41 11.42 -2.74
C GLU A 32 2.10 12.21 -2.70
N MET A 33 1.39 12.19 -1.58
CA MET A 33 0.17 12.98 -1.39
C MET A 33 0.43 14.48 -1.47
N ARG A 34 1.51 14.96 -0.84
CA ARG A 34 1.95 16.36 -0.93
C ARG A 34 2.37 16.75 -2.34
N ARG A 35 2.91 15.81 -3.12
CA ARG A 35 3.31 16.05 -4.52
C ARG A 35 2.12 16.07 -5.48
N LEU A 36 1.13 15.22 -5.24
CA LEU A 36 -0.12 15.17 -6.01
C LEU A 36 -1.03 16.37 -5.70
N PHE A 37 -0.97 16.89 -4.47
CA PHE A 37 -1.74 18.03 -4.05
C PHE A 37 -1.29 19.32 -4.75
N LYS A 38 -2.19 19.93 -5.52
CA LYS A 38 -1.98 21.28 -6.07
C LYS A 38 -2.44 22.31 -5.05
N PRO A 39 -1.61 23.32 -4.71
CA PRO A 39 -2.02 24.37 -3.78
C PRO A 39 -3.27 25.10 -4.31
N GLY A 40 -4.33 25.09 -3.51
CA GLY A 40 -5.65 25.65 -3.88
C GLY A 40 -6.65 24.64 -4.44
N ALA A 41 -6.23 23.40 -4.74
CA ALA A 41 -7.15 22.33 -5.08
C ALA A 41 -7.90 21.84 -3.82
N ARG A 42 -9.22 21.67 -3.93
CA ARG A 42 -10.07 21.08 -2.87
C ARG A 42 -10.31 19.59 -3.05
N THR A 43 -9.68 19.00 -4.06
CA THR A 43 -9.84 17.60 -4.44
C THR A 43 -8.49 16.98 -4.78
N VAL A 44 -8.28 15.75 -4.32
CA VAL A 44 -7.15 14.90 -4.71
C VAL A 44 -7.71 13.63 -5.31
N THR A 45 -7.25 13.34 -6.53
CA THR A 45 -7.51 12.09 -7.21
C THR A 45 -6.54 11.03 -6.72
N VAL A 46 -7.07 9.90 -6.25
CA VAL A 46 -6.28 8.72 -5.87
C VAL A 46 -6.82 7.50 -6.61
N PRO A 47 -5.97 6.51 -6.93
CA PRO A 47 -6.44 5.24 -7.48
C PRO A 47 -7.42 4.55 -6.51
N ALA A 48 -8.45 3.89 -7.03
CA ALA A 48 -9.46 3.19 -6.22
C ALA A 48 -8.87 2.13 -5.28
N ASP A 49 -7.81 1.45 -5.73
CA ASP A 49 -7.08 0.43 -4.97
C ASP A 49 -5.93 0.99 -4.10
N ALA A 50 -5.82 2.31 -3.99
CA ALA A 50 -4.74 2.94 -3.24
C ALA A 50 -4.97 2.87 -1.72
N ILE A 51 -3.90 2.53 -1.01
CA ILE A 51 -3.84 2.64 0.45
C ILE A 51 -3.20 3.99 0.77
N ILE A 52 -3.96 4.87 1.41
CA ILE A 52 -3.46 6.18 1.85
C ILE A 52 -2.91 6.03 3.27
N SER A 53 -1.73 6.61 3.52
CA SER A 53 -1.18 6.68 4.87
C SER A 53 -2.13 7.43 5.84
N PRO A 54 -2.35 6.95 7.08
CA PRO A 54 -3.23 7.60 8.05
C PRO A 54 -2.87 9.07 8.32
N LEU A 55 -1.58 9.39 8.34
CA LEU A 55 -1.10 10.76 8.51
C LEU A 55 -1.51 11.68 7.36
N SER A 56 -1.59 11.12 6.15
CA SER A 56 -2.04 11.87 4.98
C SER A 56 -3.55 12.08 4.98
N LEU A 57 -4.33 11.11 5.50
CA LEU A 57 -5.77 11.28 5.68
C LEU A 57 -6.08 12.41 6.66
N ASP A 58 -5.42 12.43 7.82
CA ASP A 58 -5.58 13.48 8.83
C ASP A 58 -5.28 14.87 8.26
N TRP A 59 -4.17 14.98 7.52
CA TRP A 59 -3.81 16.24 6.85
C TRP A 59 -4.83 16.67 5.78
N LEU A 60 -5.33 15.74 4.96
CA LEU A 60 -6.35 16.05 3.96
C LEU A 60 -7.66 16.52 4.59
N GLU A 61 -8.07 15.86 5.68
CA GLU A 61 -9.28 16.20 6.43
C GLU A 61 -9.17 17.59 7.06
N TYR A 62 -8.03 17.92 7.67
CA TYR A 62 -7.75 19.25 8.21
C TYR A 62 -7.86 20.36 7.15
N ASN A 63 -7.43 20.08 5.92
CA ASN A 63 -7.48 21.05 4.82
C ASN A 63 -8.81 21.03 4.04
N ILE A 64 -9.81 20.25 4.49
CA ILE A 64 -11.11 20.10 3.83
C ILE A 64 -10.95 19.65 2.36
N VAL A 65 -9.99 18.76 2.12
CA VAL A 65 -9.66 18.23 0.79
C VAL A 65 -10.43 16.93 0.58
N LYS A 66 -11.26 16.89 -0.46
CA LYS A 66 -12.03 15.70 -0.83
C LYS A 66 -11.17 14.69 -1.59
N ILE A 67 -11.29 13.43 -1.23
CA ILE A 67 -10.62 12.33 -1.92
C ILE A 67 -11.57 11.81 -3.01
N VAL A 68 -11.14 11.85 -4.26
CA VAL A 68 -11.84 11.25 -5.39
C VAL A 68 -11.11 9.97 -5.75
N ARG A 69 -11.79 8.83 -5.66
CA ARG A 69 -11.25 7.52 -6.02
C ARG A 69 -11.64 7.21 -7.45
N GLU A 70 -10.66 7.05 -8.34
CA GLU A 70 -10.86 6.64 -9.75
C GLU A 70 -10.18 5.31 -10.09
#